data_AF-A0A529Y4K7-F1
#
_entry.id   AF-A0A529Y4K7-F1
#
_cell.length_a   1.000
_cell.length_b   1.000
_cell.length_c   1.000
_cell.angle_alpha   90.00
_cell.angle_beta   90.00
_cell.angle_gamma   90.00
#
_symmetry.space_group_name_H-M   'P 1'
#
loop_
_entity.id
_entity.type
_entity.pdbx_description
1 polymer ?
#
loop_
_entity_poly.entity_id
_entity_poly.type
_entity_poly.pdbx_seq_one_letter_code
_entity_poly.pdbx_strand_id
1 'polypeptide(L)'
;LLGEPGKGDPLAHPRISLACRAVRLERGSADQIRAERRYLNRNPKAKLYAGLGDFSFFRLEPGRASLNGGFGKAYLLERDDFITGSALAEELAGSEQAALDHMNADHRDAIALYARHFGGAAGDGWMATGFDADGMDLAAPDATCRIFFPQPLQAARELRSVLVEMAKTGRAAEQER
;
A
#
# COMPACT_ATOMS: atom_id res chain seq x y z
N LEU A 1 16.09 4.91 1.88
CA LEU A 1 15.60 6.17 2.47
C LEU A 1 14.24 6.44 1.87
N LEU A 2 13.22 6.64 2.70
CA LEU A 2 11.86 7.02 2.32
C LEU A 2 11.49 8.29 3.08
N GLY A 3 10.75 9.21 2.48
CA GLY A 3 10.31 10.44 3.12
C GLY A 3 9.57 11.34 2.13
N GLU A 4 8.85 12.33 2.68
CA GLU A 4 8.09 13.32 1.90
C GLU A 4 8.77 14.69 2.06
N PRO A 5 9.76 15.02 1.22
CA PRO A 5 10.42 16.31 1.31
C PRO A 5 9.44 17.43 0.92
N GLY A 6 9.24 18.39 1.81
CA GLY A 6 8.46 19.60 1.55
C GLY A 6 9.34 20.83 1.27
N LYS A 7 8.70 22.00 1.15
CA LYS A 7 9.41 23.29 1.09
C LYS A 7 10.07 23.61 2.44
N GLY A 8 11.09 24.47 2.43
CA GLY A 8 11.79 24.93 3.64
C GLY A 8 13.01 24.08 4.00
N ASP A 9 13.39 24.06 5.29
CA ASP A 9 14.57 23.34 5.78
C ASP A 9 14.42 21.82 5.56
N PRO A 10 15.31 21.17 4.80
CA PRO A 10 15.31 19.73 4.62
C PRO A 10 15.31 18.95 5.94
N LEU A 11 15.94 19.48 7.00
CA LEU A 11 16.01 18.84 8.32
C LEU A 11 14.68 18.83 9.07
N ALA A 12 13.64 19.53 8.60
CA ALA A 12 12.33 19.52 9.24
C ALA A 12 11.41 18.37 8.79
N HIS A 13 11.66 17.77 7.63
CA HIS A 13 10.73 16.78 7.03
C HIS A 13 10.96 15.36 7.54
N PRO A 14 9.92 14.54 7.80
CA PRO A 14 10.11 13.18 8.26
C PRO A 14 10.76 12.28 7.19
N ARG A 15 11.66 11.40 7.61
CA ARG A 15 12.28 10.36 6.78
C ARG A 15 12.61 9.12 7.58
N ILE A 16 12.58 7.97 6.91
CA ILE A 16 12.97 6.69 7.46
C ILE A 16 14.01 6.00 6.58
N SER A 17 15.04 5.46 7.20
CA SER A 17 16.06 4.62 6.57
C SER A 17 15.91 3.19 7.07
N LEU A 18 15.60 2.27 6.16
CA LEU A 18 15.51 0.84 6.46
C LEU A 18 16.86 0.17 6.17
N ALA A 19 17.36 -0.60 7.13
CA ALA A 19 18.46 -1.53 6.91
C ALA A 19 17.87 -2.90 6.58
N CYS A 20 18.03 -3.33 5.33
CA CYS A 20 17.43 -4.56 4.82
C CYS A 20 18.49 -5.49 4.24
N ARG A 21 18.23 -6.80 4.34
CA ARG A 21 18.88 -7.80 3.49
C ARG A 21 18.07 -7.92 2.19
N ALA A 22 18.72 -7.72 1.05
CA ALA A 22 18.09 -7.96 -0.24
C ALA A 22 18.18 -9.46 -0.59
N VAL A 23 17.04 -10.09 -0.85
CA VAL A 23 16.95 -11.49 -1.27
C VAL A 23 16.37 -11.53 -2.68
N ARG A 24 17.14 -12.05 -3.63
CA ARG A 24 16.64 -12.28 -4.99
C ARG A 24 15.58 -13.37 -4.95
N LEU A 25 14.42 -13.11 -5.51
CA LEU A 25 13.36 -14.09 -5.63
C LEU A 25 13.60 -14.96 -6.86
N GLU A 26 13.53 -16.27 -6.67
CA GLU A 26 13.72 -17.23 -7.76
C GLU A 26 12.56 -17.14 -8.75
N ARG A 27 12.89 -17.07 -10.05
CA ARG A 27 11.89 -16.96 -11.13
C ARG A 27 10.98 -18.18 -11.11
N GLY A 28 9.67 -17.96 -11.13
CA GLY A 28 8.66 -19.02 -11.08
C GLY A 28 8.35 -19.54 -9.67
N SER A 29 9.05 -19.08 -8.63
CA SER A 29 8.67 -19.38 -7.25
C SER A 29 7.36 -18.68 -6.87
N ALA A 30 6.64 -19.24 -5.89
CA ALA A 30 5.40 -18.64 -5.37
C ALA A 30 5.61 -17.20 -4.87
N ASP A 31 6.74 -16.95 -4.19
CA ASP A 31 7.13 -15.63 -3.70
C ASP A 31 7.35 -14.63 -4.86
N GLN A 32 8.03 -15.06 -5.92
CA GLN A 32 8.28 -14.21 -7.09
C GLN A 32 6.99 -13.88 -7.82
N ILE A 33 6.11 -14.86 -8.04
CA ILE A 33 4.81 -14.67 -8.70
C ILE A 33 3.95 -13.68 -7.91
N ARG A 34 3.90 -13.82 -6.57
CA ARG A 34 3.19 -12.90 -5.69
C ARG A 34 3.76 -11.48 -5.76
N ALA A 35 5.09 -11.35 -5.69
CA ALA A 35 5.77 -10.05 -5.75
C ALA A 35 5.55 -9.37 -7.11
N GLU A 36 5.65 -10.11 -8.21
CA GLU A 36 5.40 -9.62 -9.56
C GLU A 36 3.97 -9.10 -9.70
N ARG A 37 2.96 -9.90 -9.29
CA ARG A 37 1.55 -9.49 -9.30
C ARG A 37 1.35 -8.14 -8.62
N ARG A 38 1.79 -8.01 -7.36
CA ARG A 38 1.64 -6.76 -6.59
C ARG A 38 2.41 -5.60 -7.22
N TYR A 39 3.63 -5.85 -7.67
CA TYR A 39 4.45 -4.83 -8.32
C TYR A 39 3.78 -4.29 -9.60
N LEU A 40 3.22 -5.17 -10.43
CA LEU A 40 2.55 -4.81 -11.68
C LEU A 40 1.18 -4.15 -11.46
N ASN A 41 0.44 -4.50 -10.41
CA ASN A 41 -0.79 -3.80 -10.03
C ASN A 41 -0.51 -2.33 -9.72
N ARG A 42 0.58 -2.05 -9.01
CA ARG A 42 1.02 -0.69 -8.68
C ARG A 42 1.72 0.02 -9.84
N ASN A 43 2.43 -0.72 -10.68
CA ASN A 43 3.26 -0.19 -11.77
C ASN A 43 2.89 -0.85 -13.10
N PRO A 44 1.72 -0.56 -13.71
CA PRO A 44 1.26 -1.28 -14.91
C PRO A 44 2.18 -1.11 -16.12
N LYS A 45 2.86 0.05 -16.24
CA LYS A 45 3.87 0.30 -17.29
C LYS A 45 5.07 -0.66 -17.19
N ALA A 46 5.26 -1.29 -16.03
CA ALA A 46 6.34 -2.24 -15.80
C ALA A 46 6.22 -3.57 -16.53
N LYS A 47 5.04 -3.88 -17.06
CA LYS A 47 4.84 -5.09 -17.88
C LYS A 47 5.80 -5.14 -19.08
N LEU A 48 6.24 -3.99 -19.58
CA LEU A 48 7.20 -3.88 -20.68
C LEU A 48 8.59 -4.44 -20.33
N TYR A 49 8.96 -4.47 -19.05
CA TYR A 49 10.30 -4.87 -18.61
C TYR A 49 10.31 -6.06 -17.62
N ALA A 50 9.23 -6.29 -16.86
CA ALA A 50 9.19 -7.36 -15.86
C ALA A 50 9.41 -8.77 -16.46
N GLY A 51 9.02 -8.98 -17.72
CA GLY A 51 9.21 -10.24 -18.45
C GLY A 51 10.62 -10.44 -19.03
N LEU A 52 11.47 -9.41 -19.04
CA LEU A 52 12.83 -9.52 -19.59
C LEU A 52 13.68 -10.49 -18.76
N GLY A 53 14.57 -11.22 -19.42
CA GLY A 53 15.38 -12.28 -18.79
C GLY A 53 16.38 -11.76 -17.75
N ASP A 54 16.85 -10.52 -17.94
CA ASP A 54 17.76 -9.80 -17.06
C ASP A 54 17.04 -9.04 -15.93
N PHE A 55 15.72 -8.89 -16.00
CA PHE A 55 14.92 -8.35 -14.89
C PHE A 55 14.82 -9.37 -13.75
N SER A 56 14.86 -8.88 -12.50
CA SER A 56 14.75 -9.73 -11.31
C SER A 56 14.01 -9.00 -10.19
N PHE A 57 13.13 -9.73 -9.52
CA PHE A 57 12.48 -9.26 -8.31
C PHE A 57 13.35 -9.55 -7.08
N PHE A 58 13.46 -8.56 -6.20
CA PHE A 58 14.13 -8.68 -4.92
C PHE A 58 13.13 -8.39 -3.80
N ARG A 59 13.11 -9.24 -2.78
CA ARG A 59 12.45 -8.95 -1.51
C ARG A 59 13.45 -8.29 -0.58
N LEU A 60 13.07 -7.16 -0.01
CA LEU A 60 13.83 -6.56 1.08
C LEU A 60 13.34 -7.18 2.40
N GLU A 61 14.23 -7.81 3.14
CA GLU A 61 13.99 -8.34 4.48
C GLU A 61 14.50 -7.31 5.50
N PRO A 62 13.62 -6.47 6.07
CA PRO A 62 14.03 -5.42 6.99
C PRO A 62 14.47 -5.99 8.34
N GLY A 63 15.55 -5.42 8.88
CA GLY A 63 16.06 -5.76 10.21
C GLY A 63 15.83 -4.64 11.23
N ARG A 64 16.18 -3.40 10.87
CA ARG A 64 16.02 -2.22 11.73
C ARG A 64 15.72 -0.98 10.88
N ALA A 65 15.22 0.07 11.52
CA ALA A 65 15.05 1.35 10.88
C ALA A 65 15.57 2.51 11.73
N SER A 66 15.99 3.58 11.06
CA SER A 66 16.20 4.88 11.69
C SER A 66 15.15 5.84 11.17
N LEU A 67 14.26 6.27 12.05
CA LEU A 67 13.24 7.26 11.76
C LEU A 67 13.70 8.61 12.30
N ASN A 68 13.83 9.59 11.42
CA ASN A 68 13.92 10.97 11.82
C ASN A 68 12.59 11.66 11.49
N GLY A 69 11.84 12.01 12.53
CA GLY A 69 10.50 12.62 12.44
C GLY A 69 10.51 14.16 12.35
N GLY A 70 11.66 14.75 12.01
CA GLY A 70 11.87 16.21 11.98
C GLY A 70 12.77 16.70 13.11
N PHE A 71 12.71 18.00 13.40
CA PHE A 71 13.65 18.66 14.32
C PHE A 71 13.63 18.01 15.72
N GLY A 72 14.79 17.53 16.17
CA GLY A 72 14.97 16.92 17.49
C GLY A 72 14.29 15.56 17.71
N LYS A 73 13.70 14.95 16.67
CA LYS A 73 12.94 13.69 16.77
C LYS A 73 13.64 12.57 16.01
N ALA A 74 14.50 11.81 16.69
CA ALA A 74 15.20 10.67 16.13
C ALA A 74 14.90 9.40 16.91
N TYR A 75 14.51 8.35 16.20
CA TYR A 75 14.13 7.06 16.76
C TYR A 75 14.90 5.95 16.04
N LEU A 76 15.37 4.98 16.83
CA LEU A 76 15.81 3.70 16.32
C LEU A 76 14.66 2.73 16.52
N LEU A 77 14.27 2.06 15.44
CA LEU A 77 13.17 1.11 15.43
C LEU A 77 13.74 -0.29 15.20
N GLU A 78 13.31 -1.23 16.01
CA GLU A 78 13.52 -2.65 15.78
C GLU A 78 12.46 -3.17 14.79
N ARG A 79 12.71 -4.35 14.22
CA ARG A 79 11.86 -4.92 13.16
C ARG A 79 10.36 -4.88 13.49
N ASP A 80 10.00 -5.27 14.70
CA ASP A 80 8.60 -5.45 15.12
C ASP A 80 7.88 -4.11 15.33
N ASP A 81 8.60 -2.99 15.39
CA ASP A 81 8.01 -1.65 15.46
C ASP A 81 7.38 -1.19 14.14
N PHE A 82 7.74 -1.81 13.01
CA PHE A 82 7.35 -1.34 11.68
C PHE A 82 7.00 -2.45 10.67
N ILE A 83 6.84 -3.69 11.14
CA ILE A 83 6.43 -4.82 10.31
C ILE A 83 5.08 -5.35 10.78
N THR A 84 4.11 -5.35 9.86
CA THR A 84 2.81 -5.99 10.06
C THR A 84 2.96 -7.51 10.08
N GLY A 85 2.24 -8.19 10.99
CA GLY A 85 2.37 -9.63 11.25
C GLY A 85 2.15 -10.52 10.02
N SER A 86 2.94 -11.61 9.92
CA SER A 86 3.05 -12.43 8.69
C SER A 86 1.84 -13.32 8.40
N ALA A 87 1.17 -13.87 9.42
CA ALA A 87 0.08 -14.83 9.21
C ALA A 87 -1.12 -14.21 8.47
N LEU A 88 -1.55 -13.02 8.89
CA LEU A 88 -2.62 -12.29 8.22
C LEU A 88 -2.21 -11.81 6.83
N ALA A 89 -0.94 -11.44 6.63
CA ALA A 89 -0.42 -11.04 5.34
C ALA A 89 -0.47 -12.18 4.29
N GLU A 90 -0.27 -13.43 4.72
CA GLU A 90 -0.44 -14.61 3.85
C GLU A 90 -1.92 -14.92 3.57
N GLU A 91 -2.80 -14.84 4.59
CA GLU A 91 -4.24 -15.03 4.41
C GLU A 91 -4.83 -14.01 3.41
N LEU A 92 -4.46 -12.73 3.56
CA LEU A 92 -4.83 -11.68 2.63
C LEU A 92 -4.26 -11.93 1.23
N ALA A 93 -3.00 -12.36 1.12
CA ALA A 93 -2.36 -12.57 -0.17
C ALA A 93 -3.09 -13.60 -1.06
N GLY A 94 -3.74 -14.59 -0.44
CA GLY A 94 -4.50 -15.63 -1.11
C GLY A 94 -5.81 -15.14 -1.76
N SER A 95 -6.42 -14.07 -1.24
CA SER A 95 -7.69 -13.53 -1.76
C SER A 95 -7.59 -12.12 -2.33
N GLU A 96 -6.47 -11.42 -2.10
CA GLU A 96 -6.28 -10.01 -2.47
C GLU A 96 -6.59 -9.72 -3.94
N GLN A 97 -6.07 -10.52 -4.87
CA GLN A 97 -6.23 -10.22 -6.29
C GLN A 97 -7.69 -10.26 -6.72
N ALA A 98 -8.44 -11.25 -6.26
CA ALA A 98 -9.88 -11.35 -6.57
C ALA A 98 -10.65 -10.14 -5.99
N ALA A 99 -10.27 -9.68 -4.80
CA ALA A 99 -10.85 -8.48 -4.20
C ALA A 99 -10.51 -7.22 -5.01
N LEU A 100 -9.26 -7.06 -5.46
CA LEU A 100 -8.83 -5.95 -6.33
C LEU A 100 -9.59 -5.94 -7.66
N ASP A 101 -9.71 -7.11 -8.30
CA ASP A 101 -10.39 -7.24 -9.58
C ASP A 101 -11.88 -6.88 -9.44
N HIS A 102 -12.55 -7.41 -8.41
CA HIS A 102 -13.95 -7.08 -8.12
C HIS A 102 -14.15 -5.59 -7.83
N MET A 103 -13.31 -4.99 -6.99
CA MET A 103 -13.41 -3.57 -6.67
C MET A 103 -13.19 -2.68 -7.89
N ASN A 104 -12.20 -3.01 -8.71
CA ASN A 104 -11.91 -2.24 -9.92
C ASN A 104 -12.93 -2.46 -11.05
N ALA A 105 -13.61 -3.62 -11.10
CA ALA A 105 -14.65 -3.87 -12.09
C ALA A 105 -15.98 -3.22 -11.70
N ASP A 106 -16.40 -3.39 -10.44
CA ASP A 106 -17.78 -3.17 -10.04
C ASP A 106 -17.99 -1.94 -9.13
N HIS A 107 -16.92 -1.42 -8.50
CA HIS A 107 -17.03 -0.42 -7.41
C HIS A 107 -16.12 0.79 -7.61
N ARG A 108 -16.00 1.27 -8.86
CA ARG A 108 -15.18 2.46 -9.21
C ARG A 108 -15.67 3.73 -8.51
N ASP A 109 -16.97 3.86 -8.30
CA ASP A 109 -17.59 4.96 -7.53
C ASP A 109 -17.11 4.94 -6.07
N ALA A 110 -17.09 3.77 -5.44
CA ALA A 110 -16.61 3.60 -4.07
C ALA A 110 -15.11 3.89 -3.97
N ILE A 111 -14.30 3.43 -4.92
CA ILE A 111 -12.86 3.75 -4.97
C ILE A 111 -12.62 5.26 -5.04
N ALA A 112 -13.36 5.96 -5.91
CA ALA A 112 -13.25 7.41 -6.04
C ALA A 112 -13.69 8.14 -4.76
N LEU A 113 -14.77 7.66 -4.12
CA LEU A 113 -15.20 8.15 -2.81
C LEU A 113 -14.09 7.96 -1.76
N TYR A 114 -13.45 6.80 -1.71
CA TYR A 114 -12.39 6.55 -0.74
C TYR A 114 -11.21 7.52 -0.93
N ALA A 115 -10.76 7.65 -2.18
CA ALA A 115 -9.67 8.56 -2.55
C ALA A 115 -9.95 10.00 -2.09
N ARG A 116 -11.16 10.51 -2.35
CA ARG A 116 -11.54 11.88 -1.96
C ARG A 116 -11.74 12.04 -0.46
N HIS A 117 -12.56 11.19 0.15
CA HIS A 117 -13.01 11.38 1.53
C HIS A 117 -11.95 10.99 2.56
N PHE A 118 -11.35 9.80 2.41
CA PHE A 118 -10.35 9.32 3.37
C PHE A 118 -8.92 9.66 2.96
N GLY A 119 -8.65 9.73 1.65
CA GLY A 119 -7.33 10.03 1.12
C GLY A 119 -7.04 11.52 0.94
N GLY A 120 -8.06 12.38 0.99
CA GLY A 120 -7.94 13.81 0.63
C GLY A 120 -7.44 14.04 -0.80
N ALA A 121 -7.51 13.02 -1.66
CA ALA A 121 -6.92 13.04 -2.98
C ALA A 121 -7.90 13.65 -4.00
N ALA A 122 -7.37 14.47 -4.89
CA ALA A 122 -8.13 15.08 -5.98
C ALA A 122 -8.01 14.28 -7.28
N GLY A 123 -8.89 14.57 -8.23
CA GLY A 123 -8.88 13.95 -9.55
C GLY A 123 -9.60 12.60 -9.61
N ASP A 124 -9.64 12.04 -10.82
CA ASP A 124 -10.42 10.87 -11.18
C ASP A 124 -9.53 9.72 -11.67
N GLY A 125 -10.15 8.58 -11.99
CA GLY A 125 -9.45 7.43 -12.57
C GLY A 125 -8.75 6.52 -11.55
N TRP A 126 -8.97 6.77 -10.25
CA TRP A 126 -8.43 5.95 -9.16
C TRP A 126 -8.76 4.46 -9.30
N MET A 127 -7.75 3.63 -9.13
CA MET A 127 -7.83 2.17 -9.09
C MET A 127 -7.29 1.66 -7.75
N ALA A 128 -7.87 0.60 -7.21
CA ALA A 128 -7.25 -0.14 -6.12
C ALA A 128 -6.07 -0.97 -6.67
N THR A 129 -4.93 -0.92 -5.98
CA THR A 129 -3.68 -1.58 -6.40
C THR A 129 -3.15 -2.59 -5.38
N GLY A 130 -3.60 -2.50 -4.13
CA GLY A 130 -3.24 -3.44 -3.07
C GLY A 130 -4.10 -3.29 -1.83
N PHE A 131 -4.21 -4.37 -1.07
CA PHE A 131 -4.81 -4.42 0.27
C PHE A 131 -3.86 -5.09 1.25
N ASP A 132 -3.67 -4.50 2.42
CA ASP A 132 -2.99 -5.15 3.54
C ASP A 132 -3.84 -5.02 4.81
N ALA A 133 -3.30 -5.45 5.96
CA ALA A 133 -4.06 -5.42 7.20
C ALA A 133 -4.42 -4.00 7.64
N ASP A 134 -3.60 -3.01 7.28
CA ASP A 134 -3.73 -1.63 7.76
C ASP A 134 -4.54 -0.77 6.79
N GLY A 135 -4.73 -1.20 5.54
CA GLY A 135 -5.44 -0.38 4.57
C GLY A 135 -5.41 -0.84 3.13
N MET A 136 -5.65 0.13 2.24
CA MET A 136 -5.62 -0.05 0.79
C MET A 136 -4.72 1.00 0.12
N ASP A 137 -4.10 0.59 -0.98
CA ASP A 137 -3.33 1.46 -1.86
C ASP A 137 -4.13 1.75 -3.14
N LEU A 138 -4.31 3.03 -3.44
CA LEU A 138 -4.94 3.51 -4.67
C LEU A 138 -3.92 4.19 -5.59
N ALA A 139 -4.15 4.09 -6.91
CA ALA A 139 -3.38 4.81 -7.91
C ALA A 139 -4.28 5.43 -8.98
N ALA A 140 -3.92 6.64 -9.40
CA ALA A 140 -4.39 7.33 -10.59
C ALA A 140 -3.18 7.53 -11.54
N PRO A 141 -3.36 8.00 -12.79
CA PRO A 141 -2.26 8.08 -13.77
C PRO A 141 -0.99 8.80 -13.26
N ASP A 142 -1.15 9.87 -12.48
CA ASP A 142 -0.06 10.72 -12.00
C ASP A 142 -0.01 10.82 -10.46
N ALA A 143 -0.76 9.97 -9.74
CA ALA A 143 -0.86 10.06 -8.29
C ALA A 143 -1.05 8.69 -7.63
N THR A 144 -0.60 8.57 -6.37
CA THR A 144 -0.89 7.42 -5.50
C THR A 144 -1.46 7.91 -4.18
N CYS A 145 -2.33 7.13 -3.57
CA CYS A 145 -2.97 7.46 -2.31
C CYS A 145 -3.02 6.23 -1.41
N ARG A 146 -2.51 6.36 -0.19
CA ARG A 146 -2.65 5.35 0.86
C ARG A 146 -3.87 5.69 1.70
N ILE A 147 -4.76 4.72 1.91
CA ILE A 147 -5.93 4.88 2.78
C ILE A 147 -5.83 3.85 3.90
N PHE A 148 -5.81 4.34 5.13
CA PHE A 148 -5.84 3.47 6.31
C PHE A 148 -7.27 3.05 6.64
N PHE A 149 -7.43 1.81 7.07
CA PHE A 149 -8.67 1.37 7.70
C PHE A 149 -8.83 2.02 9.07
N PRO A 150 -10.07 2.19 9.58
CA PRO A 150 -10.29 2.74 10.92
C PRO A 150 -9.59 1.95 12.03
N GLN A 151 -9.44 0.63 11.82
CA GLN A 151 -8.66 -0.30 12.64
C GLN A 151 -8.00 -1.33 11.72
N PRO A 152 -6.81 -1.86 12.07
CA PRO A 152 -6.20 -2.96 11.35
C PRO A 152 -7.10 -4.20 11.34
N LEU A 153 -7.19 -4.87 10.19
CA LEU A 153 -7.88 -6.14 10.05
C LEU A 153 -7.29 -7.17 11.01
N GLN A 154 -8.14 -8.00 11.60
CA GLN A 154 -7.73 -9.14 12.42
C GLN A 154 -7.82 -10.46 11.64
N ALA A 155 -8.58 -10.48 10.54
CA ALA A 155 -8.70 -11.61 9.61
C ALA A 155 -9.01 -11.12 8.18
N ALA A 156 -8.58 -11.87 7.16
CA ALA A 156 -8.77 -11.44 5.76
C ALA A 156 -10.25 -11.31 5.38
N ARG A 157 -11.11 -12.14 5.98
CA ARG A 157 -12.57 -12.11 5.78
C ARG A 157 -13.24 -10.78 6.17
N GLU A 158 -12.59 -9.96 6.99
CA GLU A 158 -13.12 -8.67 7.46
C GLU A 158 -13.00 -7.56 6.42
N LEU A 159 -12.13 -7.73 5.41
CA LEU A 159 -11.87 -6.73 4.38
C LEU A 159 -13.16 -6.19 3.76
N ARG A 160 -14.06 -7.09 3.33
CA ARG A 160 -15.33 -6.69 2.69
C ARG A 160 -16.19 -5.83 3.61
N SER A 161 -16.38 -6.25 4.86
CA SER A 161 -17.21 -5.49 5.81
C SER A 161 -16.63 -4.12 6.09
N VAL A 162 -15.30 -4.01 6.25
CA VAL A 162 -14.62 -2.73 6.48
C VAL A 162 -14.82 -1.79 5.30
N LEU A 163 -14.63 -2.27 4.06
CA LEU A 163 -14.86 -1.46 2.85
C LEU A 163 -16.32 -0.97 2.75
N VAL A 164 -17.29 -1.82 3.06
CA VAL A 164 -18.71 -1.46 3.03
C VAL A 164 -19.02 -0.37 4.06
N GLU A 165 -18.53 -0.51 5.30
CA GLU A 165 -18.75 0.52 6.32
C GLU A 165 -18.06 1.84 5.95
N MET A 166 -16.82 1.80 5.44
CA MET A 166 -16.15 3.00 4.93
C MET A 166 -16.94 3.66 3.80
N ALA A 167 -17.56 2.90 2.91
CA ALA A 167 -18.38 3.46 1.82
C ALA A 167 -19.63 4.15 2.36
N LYS A 168 -20.29 3.56 3.38
CA LYS A 168 -21.44 4.19 4.04
C LYS A 168 -21.03 5.51 4.71
N THR A 169 -19.93 5.50 5.47
CA THR A 169 -19.40 6.72 6.12
C THR A 169 -19.08 7.81 5.11
N GLY A 170 -18.37 7.48 4.02
CA GLY A 170 -18.04 8.46 2.98
C GLY A 170 -19.29 9.04 2.30
N ARG A 171 -20.28 8.19 1.98
CA ARG A 171 -21.54 8.64 1.35
C ARG A 171 -22.36 9.53 2.27
N ALA A 172 -22.42 9.24 3.57
CA ALA A 172 -23.10 10.09 4.54
C ALA A 172 -22.46 11.48 4.62
N ALA A 173 -21.12 11.54 4.65
CA ALA A 173 -20.40 12.81 4.70
C ALA A 173 -20.54 13.66 3.42
N GLU A 174 -20.74 13.05 2.25
CA GLU A 174 -21.04 13.80 1.01
C GLU A 174 -22.45 14.40 1.01
N GLN A 175 -23.41 13.83 1.76
CA GLN A 175 -24.79 14.35 1.85
C GLN A 175 -24.94 15.52 2.82
N GLU A 176 -23.99 15.68 3.75
CA GLU A 176 -23.96 16.77 4.74
C GLU A 176 -23.22 18.03 4.23
N ARG A 177 -22.65 17.98 3.02
CA ARG A 177 -21.93 19.09 2.35
C ARG A 177 -22.83 19.84 1.37
#